data_AF-A0A662XCJ7-F1
#
_entry.id   AF-A0A662XCJ7-F1
#
_cell.length_a   1.000
_cell.length_b   1.000
_cell.length_c   1.000
_cell.angle_alpha   90.00
_cell.angle_beta   90.00
_cell.angle_gamma   90.00
#
_symmetry.space_group_name_H-M   'P 1'
#
loop_
_entity.id
_entity.type
_entity.pdbx_description
1 polymer ?
#
loop_
_entity_poly.entity_id
_entity_poly.type
_entity_poly.pdbx_seq_one_letter_code
_entity_poly.pdbx_strand_id
1 'polypeptide(L)'
;MSELDEEVAKNFAMVVPRQSNVDISLLQERILAGGRELWDPANQTDNVPIRRAGHDTWGIGKVVFIFCDDYIKNVYTFPWFHTWQKELAPIFEQIQIPFNRVVRCILASMPPGADIPVHHDTGSWVHFTHRMHIPIFTSPEIDFMVRKTPKSSRLRYEFQQGNLYELNNISRHRVKNNWDQHRVHMIFDYVDEGFPLSRMELEKDMVVHQTRRSLDLSTAYGTRVPPSFMVIGAQKAGTTSLYDYIAQHDLVWAAKRKETHYFDWRWNTKLPASSTPEGAKQHLDYYHNFFEKKILLRFPSLLTGEATPSYMLGGKLVIDRMQQVIPQCRKILAILRNPVDRAYSHYCMTADTEGTPEQLRNRGHHHLRGRSFEQLIDDEIAELAQLGVHPDMSFEEFDTKVLSQRVAFDHGAHSYVARGLYALQLAGWLEVYGKQNVLLLSLDDMKTSEGLHVRSLPTFGRAATSATMDKVFTFLELPYHRIKDTSAKNTRKYEPLDDTVRAKLAAFYAPYNAKLYEILERNVGW
;
A
#
# COMPACT_ATOMS: atom_id res chain seq x y z
N MET A 1 5.63 -6.06 -11.76
CA MET A 1 6.98 -6.66 -11.80
C MET A 1 7.09 -7.56 -10.57
N SER A 2 7.51 -8.82 -10.71
CA SER A 2 7.59 -9.75 -9.58
C SER A 2 9.00 -9.78 -9.00
N GLU A 3 9.13 -9.81 -7.67
CA GLU A 3 10.39 -10.08 -6.98
C GLU A 3 10.94 -11.46 -7.38
N LEU A 4 12.26 -11.60 -7.43
CA LEU A 4 12.91 -12.90 -7.54
C LEU A 4 12.67 -13.74 -6.28
N ASP A 5 12.47 -15.05 -6.46
CA ASP A 5 12.33 -15.98 -5.33
C ASP A 5 13.61 -15.97 -4.46
N GLU A 6 13.44 -15.93 -3.14
CA GLU A 6 14.56 -15.91 -2.19
C GLU A 6 15.51 -17.10 -2.37
N GLU A 7 15.01 -18.28 -2.76
CA GLU A 7 15.84 -19.47 -3.01
C GLU A 7 16.70 -19.32 -4.26
N VAL A 8 16.21 -18.62 -5.28
CA VAL A 8 16.99 -18.28 -6.48
C VAL A 8 18.04 -17.25 -6.12
N ALA A 9 17.66 -16.22 -5.36
CA ALA A 9 18.55 -15.13 -4.94
C ALA A 9 19.77 -15.63 -4.13
N LYS A 10 19.62 -16.70 -3.34
CA LYS A 10 20.69 -17.30 -2.51
C LYS A 10 21.84 -17.91 -3.31
N ASN A 11 21.62 -18.22 -4.58
CA ASN A 11 22.63 -18.85 -5.44
C ASN A 11 23.52 -17.86 -6.19
N PHE A 12 23.17 -16.57 -6.19
CA PHE A 12 24.00 -15.54 -6.83
C PHE A 12 25.29 -15.24 -6.05
N ALA A 13 26.29 -14.74 -6.77
CA ALA A 13 27.49 -14.21 -6.17
C ALA A 13 27.13 -13.04 -5.23
N MET A 14 27.84 -12.94 -4.10
CA MET A 14 27.58 -11.89 -3.11
C MET A 14 28.20 -10.55 -3.53
N VAL A 15 29.40 -10.61 -4.13
CA VAL A 15 30.13 -9.48 -4.68
C VAL A 15 30.73 -9.91 -6.01
N VAL A 16 30.57 -9.09 -7.04
CA VAL A 16 31.10 -9.34 -8.39
C VAL A 16 31.98 -8.16 -8.80
N PRO A 17 33.30 -8.34 -9.03
CA PRO A 17 34.12 -7.33 -9.67
C PRO A 17 33.62 -7.11 -11.11
N ARG A 18 33.39 -5.85 -11.50
CA ARG A 18 32.86 -5.49 -12.82
C ARG A 18 33.92 -4.86 -13.71
N GLN A 19 34.77 -4.01 -13.15
CA GLN A 19 35.81 -3.29 -13.87
C GLN A 19 36.93 -2.89 -12.90
N SER A 20 38.15 -2.80 -13.40
CA SER A 20 39.31 -2.35 -12.63
C SER A 20 39.89 -1.07 -13.22
N ASN A 21 40.62 -0.31 -12.40
CA ASN A 21 41.36 0.88 -12.82
C ASN A 21 40.49 1.98 -13.46
N VAL A 22 39.30 2.23 -12.92
CA VAL A 22 38.50 3.41 -13.26
C VAL A 22 39.24 4.64 -12.72
N ASP A 23 39.52 5.60 -13.59
CA ASP A 23 40.15 6.86 -13.20
C ASP A 23 39.15 7.70 -12.38
N ILE A 24 39.50 7.91 -11.12
CA ILE A 24 38.75 8.66 -10.12
C ILE A 24 39.52 9.87 -9.59
N SER A 25 40.65 10.23 -10.23
CA SER A 25 41.59 11.26 -9.75
C SER A 25 40.92 12.61 -9.49
N LEU A 26 40.11 13.10 -10.43
CA LEU A 26 39.37 14.36 -10.28
C LEU A 26 38.42 14.36 -9.07
N LEU A 27 37.75 13.22 -8.83
CA LEU A 27 36.86 13.06 -7.68
C LEU A 27 37.67 13.05 -6.36
N GLN A 28 38.83 12.41 -6.35
CA GLN A 28 39.73 12.40 -5.20
C GLN A 28 40.26 13.80 -4.86
N GLU A 29 40.71 14.55 -5.87
CA GLU A 29 41.18 15.94 -5.71
C GLU A 29 40.11 16.82 -5.07
N ARG A 30 38.86 16.73 -5.58
CA ARG A 30 37.74 17.51 -5.04
C ARG A 30 37.40 17.14 -3.59
N ILE A 31 37.40 15.85 -3.26
CA ILE A 31 37.12 15.39 -1.89
C ILE A 31 38.22 15.87 -0.92
N LEU A 32 39.50 15.77 -1.33
CA LEU A 32 40.62 16.26 -0.52
C LEU A 32 40.55 17.78 -0.30
N ALA A 33 40.20 18.54 -1.35
CA ALA A 33 40.04 19.99 -1.26
C ALA A 33 38.89 20.41 -0.33
N GLY A 34 37.79 19.66 -0.30
CA GLY A 34 36.65 19.91 0.59
C GLY A 34 36.90 19.54 2.07
N GLY A 35 37.87 18.67 2.34
CA GLY A 35 38.25 18.29 3.70
C GLY A 35 37.12 17.68 4.52
N ARG A 36 37.10 17.97 5.83
CA ARG A 36 36.06 17.47 6.74
C ARG A 36 34.72 18.17 6.58
N GLU A 37 34.76 19.47 6.26
CA GLU A 37 33.57 20.33 6.14
C GLU A 37 32.60 19.85 5.06
N LEU A 38 33.11 19.19 4.00
CA LEU A 38 32.30 18.58 2.94
C LEU A 38 31.22 17.63 3.48
N TRP A 39 31.52 16.92 4.57
CA TRP A 39 30.67 15.87 5.11
C TRP A 39 29.66 16.35 6.16
N ASP A 40 29.80 17.58 6.63
CA ASP A 40 28.91 18.18 7.61
C ASP A 40 27.64 18.69 6.91
N PRO A 41 26.45 18.16 7.23
CA PRO A 41 25.19 18.63 6.67
C PRO A 41 24.96 20.14 6.85
N ALA A 42 25.51 20.77 7.90
CA ALA A 42 25.40 22.21 8.13
C ALA A 42 26.11 23.05 7.06
N ASN A 43 27.12 22.48 6.39
CA ASN A 43 27.91 23.16 5.35
C ASN A 43 27.41 22.88 3.93
N GLN A 44 26.53 21.90 3.74
CA GLN A 44 25.95 21.54 2.42
C GLN A 44 24.79 22.48 2.02
N THR A 45 24.97 23.79 2.22
CA THR A 45 23.91 24.81 2.13
C THR A 45 23.39 25.10 0.73
N ASP A 46 24.17 24.77 -0.30
CA ASP A 46 23.81 24.89 -1.72
C ASP A 46 23.35 23.55 -2.31
N ASN A 47 23.19 22.51 -1.48
CA ASN A 47 22.52 21.27 -1.82
C ASN A 47 21.18 21.14 -1.05
N VAL A 48 20.35 20.17 -1.45
CA VAL A 48 19.08 19.95 -0.78
C VAL A 48 19.25 19.02 0.43
N PRO A 49 18.82 19.44 1.64
CA PRO A 49 18.90 18.61 2.83
C PRO A 49 17.85 17.49 2.80
N ILE A 50 18.27 16.27 3.16
CA ILE A 50 17.39 15.13 3.39
C ILE A 50 17.17 14.96 4.89
N ARG A 51 15.99 15.34 5.39
CA ARG A 51 15.64 15.19 6.80
C ARG A 51 15.04 13.80 7.07
N ARG A 52 15.70 12.99 7.90
CA ARG A 52 15.24 11.66 8.35
C ARG A 52 14.82 11.67 9.82
N ALA A 53 13.82 10.87 10.18
CA ALA A 53 13.51 10.60 11.58
C ALA A 53 14.55 9.62 12.16
N GLY A 54 15.58 10.13 12.84
CA GLY A 54 16.42 9.33 13.74
C GLY A 54 17.63 8.60 13.15
N HIS A 55 18.24 9.08 12.05
CA HIS A 55 19.41 8.43 11.47
C HIS A 55 20.53 9.42 11.04
N ASP A 56 21.33 9.82 12.02
CA ASP A 56 22.74 10.25 11.89
C ASP A 56 23.64 9.48 12.90
N THR A 57 23.10 8.41 13.49
CA THR A 57 23.60 7.76 14.72
C THR A 57 24.96 7.09 14.59
N TRP A 58 25.46 6.86 13.36
CA TRP A 58 26.74 6.18 13.11
C TRP A 58 27.86 7.11 12.63
N GLY A 59 27.60 8.42 12.55
CA GLY A 59 28.61 9.41 12.15
C GLY A 59 29.13 9.26 10.71
N ILE A 60 28.36 8.62 9.83
CA ILE A 60 28.72 8.44 8.41
C ILE A 60 28.36 9.71 7.64
N GLY A 61 29.39 10.41 7.16
CA GLY A 61 29.24 11.57 6.29
C GLY A 61 28.70 11.18 4.91
N LYS A 62 27.85 12.02 4.31
CA LYS A 62 27.23 11.72 3.02
C LYS A 62 27.17 12.94 2.13
N VAL A 63 27.35 12.72 0.84
CA VAL A 63 26.98 13.66 -0.22
C VAL A 63 25.98 12.95 -1.12
N VAL A 64 24.86 13.60 -1.43
CA VAL A 64 23.82 13.02 -2.28
C VAL A 64 23.74 13.78 -3.60
N PHE A 65 23.80 13.03 -4.70
CA PHE A 65 23.67 13.55 -6.07
C PHE A 65 22.34 13.14 -6.71
N ILE A 66 21.99 11.87 -6.60
CA ILE A 66 20.73 11.32 -7.10
C ILE A 66 20.15 10.44 -6.00
N PHE A 67 18.84 10.48 -5.80
CA PHE A 67 18.19 9.64 -4.80
C PHE A 67 16.75 9.32 -5.19
N CYS A 68 16.31 8.09 -4.95
CA CYS A 68 14.92 7.69 -5.14
C CYS A 68 14.30 7.21 -3.81
N ASP A 69 12.98 7.22 -3.74
CA ASP A 69 12.24 6.57 -2.65
C ASP A 69 12.35 5.03 -2.71
N ASP A 70 11.82 4.33 -1.70
CA ASP A 70 11.96 2.87 -1.63
C ASP A 70 11.26 2.14 -2.77
N TYR A 71 10.32 2.80 -3.48
CA TYR A 71 9.52 2.22 -4.55
C TYR A 71 9.95 2.69 -5.95
N ILE A 72 11.00 3.53 -6.03
CA ILE A 72 11.45 4.18 -7.27
C ILE A 72 10.29 4.95 -7.95
N LYS A 73 9.36 5.52 -7.16
CA LYS A 73 8.24 6.30 -7.73
C LYS A 73 8.75 7.58 -8.35
N ASN A 74 9.67 8.26 -7.66
CA ASN A 74 10.40 9.40 -8.17
C ASN A 74 11.90 9.23 -7.94
N VAL A 75 12.68 9.71 -8.90
CA VAL A 75 14.14 9.85 -8.83
C VAL A 75 14.44 11.35 -8.77
N TYR A 76 15.05 11.77 -7.67
CA TYR A 76 15.38 13.16 -7.41
C TYR A 76 16.84 13.43 -7.76
N THR A 77 17.07 14.41 -8.62
CA THR A 77 18.40 14.94 -8.93
C THR A 77 18.66 16.14 -8.00
N PHE A 78 19.78 16.10 -7.28
CA PHE A 78 20.18 17.14 -6.33
C PHE A 78 21.07 18.18 -7.01
N PRO A 79 21.07 19.46 -6.59
CA PRO A 79 21.88 20.52 -7.21
C PRO A 79 23.36 20.16 -7.40
N TRP A 80 23.95 19.44 -6.42
CA TRP A 80 25.35 19.02 -6.49
C TRP A 80 25.65 17.99 -7.58
N PHE A 81 24.65 17.28 -8.11
CA PHE A 81 24.86 16.44 -9.29
C PHE A 81 25.37 17.27 -10.47
N HIS A 82 24.84 18.49 -10.66
CA HIS A 82 25.23 19.39 -11.74
C HIS A 82 26.58 20.03 -11.48
N THR A 83 26.84 20.49 -10.26
CA THR A 83 28.09 21.19 -9.92
C THR A 83 29.31 20.26 -9.80
N TRP A 84 29.08 18.93 -9.76
CA TRP A 84 30.12 17.89 -9.72
C TRP A 84 30.22 17.09 -11.03
N GLN A 85 29.63 17.57 -12.14
CA GLN A 85 29.69 16.85 -13.42
C GLN A 85 31.11 16.64 -13.94
N LYS A 86 32.03 17.58 -13.67
CA LYS A 86 33.44 17.48 -14.09
C LYS A 86 34.11 16.23 -13.53
N GLU A 87 33.76 15.85 -12.30
CA GLU A 87 34.30 14.70 -11.60
C GLU A 87 33.50 13.42 -11.88
N LEU A 88 32.18 13.53 -12.00
CA LEU A 88 31.28 12.37 -12.15
C LEU A 88 31.19 11.84 -13.59
N ALA A 89 31.08 12.72 -14.60
CA ALA A 89 30.85 12.29 -15.98
C ALA A 89 31.95 11.36 -16.53
N PRO A 90 33.26 11.65 -16.33
CA PRO A 90 34.32 10.77 -16.82
C PRO A 90 34.28 9.37 -16.20
N ILE A 91 33.81 9.24 -14.96
CA ILE A 91 33.65 7.94 -14.29
C ILE A 91 32.52 7.14 -14.94
N PHE A 92 31.37 7.77 -15.17
CA PHE A 92 30.20 7.10 -15.76
C PHE A 92 30.41 6.74 -17.24
N GLU A 93 31.20 7.53 -17.97
CA GLU A 93 31.66 7.21 -19.34
C GLU A 93 32.56 5.96 -19.34
N GLN A 94 33.53 5.87 -18.44
CA GLN A 94 34.44 4.71 -18.34
C GLN A 94 33.73 3.40 -18.01
N ILE A 95 32.70 3.44 -17.14
CA ILE A 95 31.95 2.25 -16.72
C ILE A 95 30.76 1.94 -17.64
N GLN A 96 30.51 2.79 -18.65
CA GLN A 96 29.45 2.63 -19.65
C GLN A 96 28.04 2.50 -19.06
N ILE A 97 27.76 3.22 -17.97
CA ILE A 97 26.43 3.29 -17.35
C ILE A 97 25.85 4.70 -17.55
N PRO A 98 24.84 4.87 -18.41
CA PRO A 98 24.23 6.18 -18.63
C PRO A 98 23.54 6.74 -17.38
N PHE A 99 23.70 8.05 -17.10
CA PHE A 99 23.08 8.71 -15.94
C PHE A 99 21.55 8.60 -15.90
N ASN A 100 20.89 8.52 -17.06
CA ASN A 100 19.43 8.39 -17.14
C ASN A 100 18.91 7.05 -16.57
N ARG A 101 19.78 6.06 -16.31
CA ARG A 101 19.45 4.81 -15.61
C ARG A 101 19.79 4.83 -14.12
N VAL A 102 20.58 5.80 -13.66
CA VAL A 102 21.00 5.91 -12.25
C VAL A 102 19.85 6.46 -11.42
N VAL A 103 19.41 5.71 -10.41
CA VAL A 103 18.29 6.07 -9.53
C VAL A 103 18.77 6.55 -8.16
N ARG A 104 19.99 6.19 -7.76
CA ARG A 104 20.65 6.64 -6.53
C ARG A 104 22.13 6.82 -6.81
N CYS A 105 22.75 7.88 -6.30
CA CYS A 105 24.18 8.12 -6.37
C CYS A 105 24.61 9.00 -5.19
N ILE A 106 25.48 8.44 -4.34
CA ILE A 106 25.97 9.09 -3.12
C ILE A 106 27.48 8.87 -2.94
N LEU A 107 28.13 9.79 -2.24
CA LEU A 107 29.40 9.51 -1.56
C LEU A 107 29.09 9.19 -0.10
N ALA A 108 29.74 8.15 0.44
CA ALA A 108 29.66 7.79 1.84
C ALA A 108 31.06 7.80 2.46
N SER A 109 31.26 8.62 3.49
CA SER A 109 32.50 8.78 4.26
C SER A 109 32.36 8.18 5.65
N MET A 110 33.20 7.20 5.95
CA MET A 110 33.18 6.45 7.19
C MET A 110 34.44 6.77 8.01
N PRO A 111 34.33 7.37 9.20
CA PRO A 111 35.50 7.78 9.99
C PRO A 111 36.27 6.57 10.54
N PRO A 112 37.51 6.78 11.01
CA PRO A 112 38.30 5.75 11.70
C PRO A 112 37.53 5.12 12.86
N GLY A 113 37.64 3.80 13.01
CA GLY A 113 37.01 3.04 14.09
C GLY A 113 35.50 2.82 13.97
N ALA A 114 34.82 3.44 13.00
CA ALA A 114 33.39 3.23 12.80
C ALA A 114 33.06 1.76 12.48
N ASP A 115 31.89 1.31 12.93
CA ASP A 115 31.39 -0.05 12.73
C ASP A 115 29.92 0.01 12.32
N ILE A 116 29.65 -0.41 11.09
CA ILE A 116 28.30 -0.60 10.59
C ILE A 116 27.97 -2.09 10.79
N PRO A 117 27.05 -2.44 11.72
CA PRO A 117 26.77 -3.82 12.10
C PRO A 117 26.17 -4.63 10.94
N VAL A 118 26.05 -5.95 11.15
CA VAL A 118 25.47 -6.84 10.12
C VAL A 118 24.04 -6.42 9.78
N HIS A 119 23.84 -5.99 8.55
CA HIS A 119 22.55 -5.58 8.00
C HIS A 119 22.43 -6.06 6.55
N HIS A 120 21.32 -5.77 5.91
CA HIS A 120 21.16 -5.84 4.46
C HIS A 120 20.43 -4.56 4.05
N ASP A 121 20.56 -4.18 2.79
CA ASP A 121 19.81 -3.04 2.28
C ASP A 121 18.31 -3.41 2.24
N THR A 122 17.46 -2.47 2.64
CA THR A 122 16.00 -2.69 2.69
C THR A 122 15.29 -1.66 1.83
N GLY A 123 14.16 -2.05 1.24
CA GLY A 123 13.34 -1.22 0.36
C GLY A 123 13.00 -1.98 -0.91
N SER A 124 11.92 -1.63 -1.60
CA SER A 124 11.47 -2.35 -2.80
C SER A 124 12.47 -2.22 -3.97
N TRP A 125 13.14 -1.06 -4.07
CA TRP A 125 14.15 -0.73 -5.06
C TRP A 125 15.30 -1.77 -5.17
N VAL A 126 15.61 -2.47 -4.08
CA VAL A 126 16.70 -3.47 -4.06
C VAL A 126 16.47 -4.61 -5.04
N HIS A 127 15.20 -4.90 -5.38
CA HIS A 127 14.81 -5.96 -6.30
C HIS A 127 14.88 -5.55 -7.77
N PHE A 128 15.01 -4.25 -8.05
CA PHE A 128 14.93 -3.68 -9.40
C PHE A 128 16.21 -2.98 -9.84
N THR A 129 17.25 -3.00 -9.00
CA THR A 129 18.47 -2.22 -9.22
C THR A 129 19.72 -3.05 -9.05
N HIS A 130 20.77 -2.62 -9.74
CA HIS A 130 22.14 -3.05 -9.55
C HIS A 130 22.86 -2.07 -8.62
N ARG A 131 23.38 -2.56 -7.49
CA ARG A 131 24.11 -1.72 -6.53
C ARG A 131 25.60 -1.80 -6.78
N MET A 132 26.15 -0.66 -7.17
CA MET A 132 27.54 -0.51 -7.56
C MET A 132 28.31 0.27 -6.50
N HIS A 133 29.54 -0.17 -6.24
CA HIS A 133 30.49 0.47 -5.33
C HIS A 133 31.78 0.77 -6.08
N ILE A 134 32.22 2.02 -6.00
CA ILE A 134 33.57 2.44 -6.41
C ILE A 134 34.29 2.98 -5.17
N PRO A 135 35.30 2.26 -4.64
CA PRO A 135 36.11 2.74 -3.53
C PRO A 135 36.97 3.92 -3.98
N ILE A 136 36.82 5.06 -3.31
CA ILE A 136 37.56 6.28 -3.61
C ILE A 136 38.77 6.43 -2.69
N PHE A 137 38.58 6.17 -1.40
CA PHE A 137 39.64 6.05 -0.39
C PHE A 137 39.34 4.82 0.47
N THR A 138 40.29 3.87 0.53
CA THR A 138 40.13 2.58 1.20
C THR A 138 41.50 2.01 1.55
N SER A 139 41.53 0.96 2.37
CA SER A 139 42.75 0.29 2.83
C SER A 139 42.51 -1.22 2.97
N PRO A 140 43.56 -2.07 2.88
CA PRO A 140 43.50 -3.46 3.29
C PRO A 140 43.07 -3.66 4.76
N GLU A 141 43.07 -2.62 5.60
CA GLU A 141 42.60 -2.67 6.99
C GLU A 141 41.07 -2.61 7.13
N ILE A 142 40.35 -2.33 6.04
CA ILE A 142 38.88 -2.34 6.04
C ILE A 142 38.37 -3.78 6.16
N ASP A 143 37.48 -4.00 7.13
CA ASP A 143 36.84 -5.28 7.36
C ASP A 143 35.43 -5.28 6.76
N PHE A 144 35.34 -5.53 5.45
CA PHE A 144 34.07 -5.69 4.74
C PHE A 144 33.71 -7.17 4.63
N MET A 145 32.62 -7.56 5.30
CA MET A 145 32.22 -8.95 5.49
C MET A 145 30.83 -9.20 4.94
N VAL A 146 30.68 -10.19 4.07
CA VAL A 146 29.38 -10.57 3.47
C VAL A 146 29.06 -12.03 3.77
N ARG A 147 27.78 -12.34 3.95
CA ARG A 147 27.29 -13.71 4.15
C ARG A 147 26.07 -13.99 3.28
N LYS A 148 25.97 -15.22 2.76
CA LYS A 148 24.86 -15.66 1.90
C LYS A 148 23.57 -15.81 2.68
N THR A 149 23.63 -16.41 3.87
CA THR A 149 22.46 -16.64 4.73
C THR A 149 22.79 -16.37 6.19
N PRO A 150 21.81 -16.19 7.08
CA PRO A 150 22.07 -16.03 8.51
C PRO A 150 22.92 -17.15 9.12
N LYS A 151 22.85 -18.36 8.56
CA LYS A 151 23.58 -19.56 9.01
C LYS A 151 24.95 -19.73 8.34
N SER A 152 25.26 -19.01 7.26
CA SER A 152 26.54 -19.17 6.56
C SER A 152 27.69 -18.43 7.25
N SER A 153 28.91 -18.90 7.03
CA SER A 153 30.13 -18.17 7.38
C SER A 153 30.17 -16.80 6.68
N ARG A 154 30.88 -15.85 7.29
CA ARG A 154 31.18 -14.55 6.67
C ARG A 154 32.42 -14.71 5.80
N LEU A 155 32.38 -14.17 4.59
CA LEU A 155 33.54 -14.02 3.73
C LEU A 155 33.99 -12.56 3.75
N ARG A 156 35.30 -12.35 3.87
CA ARG A 156 35.92 -11.03 3.79
C ARG A 156 36.17 -10.69 2.32
N TYR A 157 35.84 -9.47 1.93
CA TYR A 157 36.18 -8.92 0.62
C TYR A 157 37.02 -7.67 0.78
N GLU A 158 38.08 -7.57 -0.01
CA GLU A 158 38.89 -6.36 -0.11
C GLU A 158 38.47 -5.60 -1.36
N PHE A 159 38.06 -4.34 -1.17
CA PHE A 159 37.67 -3.48 -2.26
C PHE A 159 38.81 -2.52 -2.54
N GLN A 160 39.50 -2.72 -3.67
CA GLN A 160 40.60 -1.87 -4.11
C GLN A 160 40.10 -0.55 -4.71
N GLN A 161 40.86 0.51 -4.48
CA GLN A 161 40.58 1.85 -5.01
C GLN A 161 40.45 1.85 -6.54
N GLY A 162 39.46 2.59 -7.06
CA GLY A 162 39.22 2.71 -8.51
C GLY A 162 38.63 1.45 -9.18
N ASN A 163 38.37 0.37 -8.44
CA ASN A 163 37.68 -0.80 -8.99
C ASN A 163 36.16 -0.70 -8.78
N LEU A 164 35.37 -1.11 -9.77
CA LEU A 164 33.92 -1.19 -9.72
C LEU A 164 33.48 -2.57 -9.24
N TYR A 165 32.67 -2.62 -8.18
CA TYR A 165 32.10 -3.85 -7.64
C TYR A 165 30.58 -3.76 -7.63
N GLU A 166 29.93 -4.85 -8.01
CA GLU A 166 28.49 -5.04 -7.84
C GLU A 166 28.23 -5.86 -6.57
N LEU A 167 27.37 -5.33 -5.69
CA LEU A 167 26.96 -5.99 -4.46
C LEU A 167 25.56 -6.58 -4.63
N ASN A 168 25.38 -7.84 -4.25
CA ASN A 168 24.05 -8.44 -4.15
C ASN A 168 23.32 -7.85 -2.94
N ASN A 169 22.32 -7.01 -3.20
CA ASN A 169 21.55 -6.24 -2.19
C ASN A 169 20.88 -7.10 -1.11
N ILE A 170 20.57 -8.37 -1.42
CA ILE A 170 19.89 -9.29 -0.49
C ILE A 170 20.91 -9.89 0.50
N SER A 171 22.20 -9.86 0.17
CA SER A 171 23.25 -10.43 1.02
C SER A 171 23.48 -9.57 2.27
N ARG A 172 23.53 -10.23 3.42
CA ARG A 172 23.84 -9.56 4.68
C ARG A 172 25.31 -9.18 4.73
N HIS A 173 25.60 -7.93 5.05
CA HIS A 173 26.95 -7.39 5.08
C HIS A 173 27.21 -6.52 6.32
N ARG A 174 28.49 -6.38 6.67
CA ARG A 174 29.01 -5.56 7.75
C ARG A 174 30.27 -4.86 7.24
N VAL A 175 30.51 -3.63 7.67
CA VAL A 175 31.79 -2.95 7.41
C VAL A 175 32.33 -2.34 8.69
N LYS A 176 33.61 -2.56 8.98
CA LYS A 176 34.35 -1.84 10.02
C LYS A 176 35.57 -1.17 9.41
N ASN A 177 35.76 0.10 9.74
CA ASN A 177 36.93 0.86 9.35
C ASN A 177 38.01 0.72 10.44
N ASN A 178 38.95 -0.21 10.28
CA ASN A 178 40.10 -0.30 11.19
C ASN A 178 41.28 0.58 10.76
N TRP A 179 41.16 1.28 9.63
CA TRP A 179 42.16 2.22 9.16
C TRP A 179 42.12 3.52 9.97
N ASP A 180 43.22 4.26 9.96
CA ASP A 180 43.39 5.54 10.65
C ASP A 180 42.85 6.75 9.86
N GLN A 181 42.36 6.52 8.65
CA GLN A 181 41.76 7.54 7.77
C GLN A 181 40.29 7.25 7.46
N HIS A 182 39.61 8.24 6.88
CA HIS A 182 38.24 8.09 6.40
C HIS A 182 38.19 7.16 5.18
N ARG A 183 37.32 6.15 5.24
CA ARG A 183 36.97 5.33 4.07
C ARG A 183 35.87 6.03 3.28
N VAL A 184 36.09 6.30 2.00
CA VAL A 184 35.11 6.95 1.12
C VAL A 184 34.78 6.07 -0.07
N HIS A 185 33.49 5.81 -0.28
CA HIS A 185 32.98 5.07 -1.44
C HIS A 185 31.97 5.94 -2.19
N MET A 186 32.04 5.92 -3.52
CA MET A 186 30.89 6.27 -4.35
C MET A 186 30.00 5.04 -4.49
N ILE A 187 28.73 5.19 -4.12
CA ILE A 187 27.74 4.13 -4.17
C ILE A 187 26.61 4.62 -5.06
N PHE A 188 26.28 3.86 -6.09
CA PHE A 188 25.16 4.18 -6.95
C PHE A 188 24.34 2.94 -7.29
N ASP A 189 23.05 3.16 -7.51
CA ASP A 189 22.10 2.13 -7.89
C ASP A 189 21.52 2.53 -9.26
N TYR A 190 21.45 1.59 -10.20
CA TYR A 190 20.87 1.83 -11.52
C TYR A 190 19.92 0.69 -11.93
N VAL A 191 18.96 1.01 -12.78
CA VAL A 191 17.94 0.08 -13.30
C VAL A 191 18.30 -0.41 -14.71
N ASP A 192 17.67 -1.48 -15.15
CA ASP A 192 17.78 -1.97 -16.53
C ASP A 192 17.25 -0.98 -17.57
N GLU A 193 17.72 -1.13 -18.80
CA GLU A 193 17.23 -0.33 -19.92
C GLU A 193 15.72 -0.55 -20.12
N GLY A 194 14.99 0.54 -20.39
CA GLY A 194 13.53 0.52 -20.53
C GLY A 194 12.74 0.53 -19.22
N PHE A 195 13.40 0.51 -18.05
CA PHE A 195 12.71 0.68 -16.78
C PHE A 195 12.08 2.09 -16.69
N PRO A 196 10.77 2.21 -16.41
CA PRO A 196 10.10 3.51 -16.36
C PRO A 196 10.55 4.31 -15.14
N LEU A 197 11.07 5.51 -15.36
CA LEU A 197 11.50 6.42 -14.29
C LEU A 197 10.79 7.77 -14.41
N SER A 198 10.31 8.27 -13.27
CA SER A 198 9.92 9.67 -13.13
C SER A 198 11.06 10.44 -12.46
N ARG A 199 11.61 11.45 -13.14
CA ARG A 199 12.72 12.26 -12.62
C ARG A 199 12.23 13.65 -12.21
N MET A 200 12.77 14.15 -11.11
CA MET A 200 12.51 15.48 -10.59
C MET A 200 13.83 16.17 -10.26
N GLU A 201 14.03 17.36 -10.81
CA GLU A 201 15.14 18.23 -10.43
C GLU A 201 14.77 18.97 -9.14
N LEU A 202 15.66 18.94 -8.15
CA LEU A 202 15.49 19.67 -6.91
C LEU A 202 16.24 21.01 -6.97
N GLU A 203 15.64 22.04 -6.42
CA GLU A 203 16.24 23.38 -6.27
C GLU A 203 16.78 23.57 -4.85
N LYS A 204 17.81 24.42 -4.69
CA LYS A 204 18.58 24.57 -3.44
C LYS A 204 17.77 24.99 -2.21
N ASP A 205 16.61 25.63 -2.40
CA ASP A 205 15.71 26.08 -1.35
C ASP A 205 14.64 25.04 -0.97
N MET A 206 14.60 23.92 -1.68
CA MET A 206 13.73 22.80 -1.36
C MET A 206 14.26 22.01 -0.15
N VAL A 207 13.33 21.34 0.54
CA VAL A 207 13.65 20.42 1.63
C VAL A 207 12.89 19.12 1.39
N VAL A 208 13.61 18.00 1.46
CA VAL A 208 13.01 16.66 1.33
C VAL A 208 12.97 15.99 2.70
N HIS A 209 11.80 15.47 3.05
CA HIS A 209 11.60 14.60 4.19
C HIS A 209 11.63 13.15 3.74
N GLN A 210 12.62 12.42 4.23
CA GLN A 210 12.64 10.99 4.05
C GLN A 210 11.91 10.30 5.20
N THR A 211 10.85 9.58 4.84
CA THR A 211 10.19 8.63 5.71
C THR A 211 10.94 7.29 5.66
N ARG A 212 10.42 6.25 6.32
CA ARG A 212 11.01 4.92 6.21
C ARG A 212 11.03 4.41 4.75
N ARG A 213 10.09 4.84 3.90
CA ARG A 213 9.82 4.24 2.57
C ARG A 213 9.59 5.24 1.44
N SER A 214 9.41 6.51 1.75
CA SER A 214 9.07 7.55 0.77
C SER A 214 9.91 8.79 0.99
N LEU A 215 9.90 9.65 -0.03
CA LEU A 215 10.43 11.00 0.01
C LEU A 215 9.27 11.95 -0.24
N ASP A 216 9.08 12.90 0.67
CA ASP A 216 8.06 13.93 0.58
C ASP A 216 8.72 15.31 0.58
N LEU A 217 8.28 16.19 -0.31
CA LEU A 217 8.71 17.59 -0.28
C LEU A 217 8.07 18.29 0.93
N SER A 218 8.82 19.15 1.62
CA SER A 218 8.29 19.94 2.73
C SER A 218 7.11 20.82 2.32
N THR A 219 7.10 21.29 1.06
CA THR A 219 6.00 22.08 0.47
C THR A 219 4.71 21.27 0.26
N ALA A 220 4.79 19.94 0.28
CA ALA A 220 3.64 19.06 0.12
C ALA A 220 2.93 18.75 1.47
N TYR A 221 3.37 19.35 2.58
CA TYR A 221 2.72 19.17 3.88
C TYR A 221 1.22 19.48 3.82
N GLY A 222 0.40 18.55 4.33
CA GLY A 222 -1.06 18.69 4.40
C GLY A 222 -1.79 18.68 3.05
N THR A 223 -1.09 18.55 1.91
CA THR A 223 -1.72 18.51 0.57
C THR A 223 -2.61 17.28 0.37
N ARG A 224 -2.39 16.21 1.14
CA ARG A 224 -3.22 15.00 1.12
C ARG A 224 -4.05 14.89 2.39
N VAL A 225 -5.33 15.24 2.26
CA VAL A 225 -6.28 15.21 3.37
C VAL A 225 -6.90 13.80 3.49
N PRO A 226 -6.72 13.08 4.61
CA PRO A 226 -7.28 11.75 4.77
C PRO A 226 -8.82 11.78 4.91
N PRO A 227 -9.52 10.65 4.65
CA PRO A 227 -9.03 9.41 4.07
C PRO A 227 -8.87 9.51 2.56
N SER A 228 -8.22 8.52 1.98
CA SER A 228 -7.92 8.44 0.54
C SER A 228 -8.68 7.32 -0.17
N PHE A 229 -9.18 6.33 0.58
CA PHE A 229 -10.03 5.27 0.05
C PHE A 229 -11.06 4.81 1.07
N MET A 230 -12.12 4.15 0.59
CA MET A 230 -13.20 3.60 1.40
C MET A 230 -13.52 2.16 0.97
N VAL A 231 -13.49 1.20 1.89
CA VAL A 231 -14.05 -0.14 1.66
C VAL A 231 -15.47 -0.18 2.21
N ILE A 232 -16.47 -0.02 1.34
CA ILE A 232 -17.87 0.22 1.73
C ILE A 232 -18.67 -1.05 2.01
N GLY A 233 -18.17 -2.21 1.61
CA GLY A 233 -18.96 -3.43 1.59
C GLY A 233 -18.27 -4.60 0.90
N ALA A 234 -18.89 -5.77 0.86
CA ALA A 234 -20.15 -6.12 1.52
C ALA A 234 -19.89 -6.83 2.87
N GLN A 235 -20.80 -6.67 3.82
CA GLN A 235 -20.73 -7.41 5.09
C GLN A 235 -20.71 -8.92 4.82
N LYS A 236 -19.80 -9.64 5.49
CA LYS A 236 -19.56 -11.09 5.33
C LYS A 236 -18.95 -11.53 4.00
N ALA A 237 -18.38 -10.59 3.23
CA ALA A 237 -17.68 -10.86 1.98
C ALA A 237 -16.14 -10.74 2.08
N GLY A 238 -15.57 -10.62 3.28
CA GLY A 238 -14.10 -10.60 3.47
C GLY A 238 -13.46 -9.21 3.51
N THR A 239 -14.24 -8.16 3.82
CA THR A 239 -13.76 -6.77 3.96
C THR A 239 -12.63 -6.60 4.97
N THR A 240 -12.61 -7.41 6.03
CA THR A 240 -11.51 -7.37 7.03
C THR A 240 -10.21 -7.89 6.43
N SER A 241 -10.25 -9.05 5.75
CA SER A 241 -9.07 -9.57 5.05
C SER A 241 -8.56 -8.57 4.02
N LEU A 242 -9.45 -8.00 3.19
CA LEU A 242 -9.08 -7.00 2.18
C LEU A 242 -8.40 -5.78 2.82
N TYR A 243 -8.99 -5.21 3.86
CA TYR A 243 -8.42 -4.05 4.54
C TYR A 243 -7.06 -4.36 5.18
N ASP A 244 -6.93 -5.51 5.83
CA ASP A 244 -5.67 -5.95 6.42
C ASP A 244 -4.59 -6.19 5.35
N TYR A 245 -4.96 -6.70 4.17
CA TYR A 245 -4.04 -6.86 3.04
C TYR A 245 -3.60 -5.50 2.48
N ILE A 246 -4.50 -4.53 2.37
CA ILE A 246 -4.16 -3.15 1.97
C ILE A 246 -3.21 -2.51 2.99
N ALA A 247 -3.48 -2.69 4.29
CA ALA A 247 -2.72 -2.11 5.38
C ALA A 247 -1.31 -2.72 5.57
N GLN A 248 -0.99 -3.83 4.89
CA GLN A 248 0.37 -4.36 4.84
C GLN A 248 1.30 -3.52 3.94
N HIS A 249 0.76 -2.73 3.02
CA HIS A 249 1.54 -1.86 2.16
C HIS A 249 2.20 -0.76 3.00
N ASP A 250 3.52 -0.53 2.86
CA ASP A 250 4.20 0.38 3.80
C ASP A 250 3.80 1.86 3.63
N LEU A 251 3.23 2.23 2.48
CA LEU A 251 2.60 3.55 2.25
C LEU A 251 1.15 3.65 2.72
N VAL A 252 0.59 2.64 3.38
CA VAL A 252 -0.74 2.69 3.97
C VAL A 252 -0.63 2.72 5.49
N TRP A 253 -1.16 3.77 6.10
CA TRP A 253 -1.34 3.86 7.54
C TRP A 253 -2.78 3.47 7.89
N ALA A 254 -2.94 2.43 8.69
CA ALA A 254 -4.27 1.99 9.12
C ALA A 254 -4.98 3.07 9.94
N ALA A 255 -6.30 3.21 9.75
CA ALA A 255 -7.16 3.94 10.66
C ALA A 255 -7.04 3.37 12.09
N LYS A 256 -7.20 4.24 13.10
CA LYS A 256 -7.25 3.85 14.52
C LYS A 256 -8.38 2.85 14.79
N ARG A 257 -9.43 2.94 13.98
CA ARG A 257 -10.58 2.05 13.98
C ARG A 257 -10.94 1.72 12.54
N LYS A 258 -10.88 0.43 12.18
CA LYS A 258 -11.20 -0.06 10.83
C LYS A 258 -12.64 0.27 10.41
N GLU A 259 -13.61 -0.02 11.27
CA GLU A 259 -15.02 0.25 11.04
C GLU A 259 -15.43 1.50 11.81
N THR A 260 -15.27 2.68 11.21
CA THR A 260 -15.53 3.95 11.91
C THR A 260 -17.01 4.18 12.14
N HIS A 261 -17.87 3.69 11.22
CA HIS A 261 -19.32 3.91 11.21
C HIS A 261 -19.75 5.38 11.29
N TYR A 262 -18.92 6.29 10.81
CA TYR A 262 -19.22 7.71 10.91
C TYR A 262 -20.37 8.13 10.01
N PHE A 263 -20.38 7.64 8.77
CA PHE A 263 -21.36 8.07 7.76
C PHE A 263 -22.71 7.38 7.85
N ASP A 264 -22.84 6.31 8.64
CA ASP A 264 -24.10 5.61 8.92
C ASP A 264 -24.64 6.00 10.31
N TRP A 265 -24.46 5.16 11.33
CA TRP A 265 -25.18 5.27 12.61
C TRP A 265 -24.40 6.03 13.70
N ARG A 266 -23.12 6.35 13.52
CA ARG A 266 -22.38 7.30 14.39
C ARG A 266 -22.36 8.72 13.86
N TRP A 267 -23.24 9.04 12.92
CA TRP A 267 -23.37 10.40 12.43
C TRP A 267 -23.67 11.36 13.57
N ASN A 268 -22.83 12.38 13.74
CA ASN A 268 -22.98 13.33 14.82
C ASN A 268 -24.01 14.41 14.46
N THR A 269 -25.26 14.21 14.88
CA THR A 269 -26.38 15.14 14.62
C THR A 269 -26.30 16.46 15.40
N LYS A 270 -25.35 16.61 16.32
CA LYS A 270 -25.14 17.85 17.07
C LYS A 270 -24.28 18.88 16.32
N LEU A 271 -23.61 18.45 15.25
CA LEU A 271 -22.82 19.35 14.40
C LEU A 271 -23.73 20.09 13.39
N PRO A 272 -23.30 21.26 12.88
CA PRO A 272 -24.03 21.95 11.82
C PRO A 272 -24.16 21.08 10.56
N ALA A 273 -25.20 21.34 9.76
CA ALA A 273 -25.48 20.56 8.55
C ALA A 273 -24.25 20.50 7.62
N SER A 274 -23.86 19.28 7.21
CA SER A 274 -22.73 19.03 6.32
C SER A 274 -22.90 19.62 4.92
N SER A 275 -24.10 20.04 4.53
CA SER A 275 -24.34 20.78 3.29
C SER A 275 -23.76 22.21 3.31
N THR A 276 -23.45 22.75 4.49
CA THR A 276 -22.77 24.05 4.63
C THR A 276 -21.25 23.86 4.69
N PRO A 277 -20.42 24.79 4.18
CA PRO A 277 -18.97 24.68 4.26
C PRO A 277 -18.44 24.52 5.70
N GLU A 278 -19.02 25.25 6.65
CA GLU A 278 -18.65 25.16 8.06
C GLU A 278 -19.04 23.80 8.67
N GLY A 279 -20.26 23.32 8.42
CA GLY A 279 -20.70 22.00 8.87
C GLY A 279 -19.86 20.88 8.28
N ALA A 280 -19.60 20.90 6.97
CA ALA A 280 -18.72 19.94 6.29
C ALA A 280 -17.35 19.87 6.97
N LYS A 281 -16.74 21.03 7.26
CA LYS A 281 -15.45 21.12 7.94
C LYS A 281 -15.50 20.55 9.36
N GLN A 282 -16.52 20.87 10.15
CA GLN A 282 -16.64 20.33 11.52
C GLN A 282 -16.89 18.82 11.54
N HIS A 283 -17.71 18.32 10.60
CA HIS A 283 -17.90 16.89 10.40
C HIS A 283 -16.59 16.21 10.00
N LEU A 284 -15.83 16.82 9.08
CA LEU A 284 -14.52 16.33 8.69
C LEU A 284 -13.61 16.29 9.92
N ASP A 285 -13.43 17.38 10.65
CA ASP A 285 -12.56 17.44 11.83
C ASP A 285 -12.88 16.35 12.86
N TYR A 286 -14.16 16.10 13.11
CA TYR A 286 -14.63 15.01 13.97
C TYR A 286 -14.25 13.64 13.42
N TYR A 287 -14.61 13.35 12.16
CA TYR A 287 -14.31 12.08 11.50
C TYR A 287 -12.81 11.77 11.50
N HIS A 288 -12.03 12.82 11.38
CA HIS A 288 -10.59 12.76 11.22
C HIS A 288 -9.89 12.32 12.53
N ASN A 289 -10.61 12.30 13.66
CA ASN A 289 -10.16 11.69 14.92
C ASN A 289 -9.99 10.16 14.85
N PHE A 290 -10.61 9.50 13.86
CA PHE A 290 -10.42 8.07 13.60
C PHE A 290 -9.08 7.76 12.91
N PHE A 291 -8.26 8.78 12.59
CA PHE A 291 -6.98 8.63 11.90
C PHE A 291 -5.81 9.29 12.68
N GLU A 292 -4.58 8.92 12.33
CA GLU A 292 -3.36 9.51 12.91
C GLU A 292 -2.93 10.78 12.16
N LYS A 293 -3.68 11.87 12.31
CA LYS A 293 -3.45 13.15 11.59
C LYS A 293 -2.01 13.66 11.68
N LYS A 294 -1.37 13.53 12.85
CA LYS A 294 0.01 13.99 13.10
C LYS A 294 1.03 13.29 12.19
N ILE A 295 0.75 12.05 11.82
CA ILE A 295 1.60 11.26 10.91
C ILE A 295 1.19 11.56 9.47
N LEU A 296 -0.11 11.47 9.17
CA LEU A 296 -0.62 11.55 7.80
C LEU A 296 -0.42 12.93 7.15
N LEU A 297 -0.69 14.03 7.86
CA LEU A 297 -0.53 15.38 7.30
C LEU A 297 0.95 15.72 7.05
N ARG A 298 1.84 15.12 7.82
CA ARG A 298 3.29 15.31 7.66
C ARG A 298 3.85 14.60 6.43
N PHE A 299 3.23 13.50 6.02
CA PHE A 299 3.75 12.60 4.99
C PHE A 299 2.69 12.36 3.90
N PRO A 300 2.56 13.26 2.91
CA PRO A 300 1.53 13.18 1.88
C PRO A 300 1.62 11.93 1.01
N SER A 301 2.78 11.28 0.91
CA SER A 301 2.91 9.96 0.28
C SER A 301 2.09 8.87 0.98
N LEU A 302 1.81 9.00 2.29
CA LEU A 302 1.01 8.02 3.02
C LEU A 302 -0.47 8.11 2.65
N LEU A 303 -1.06 6.94 2.46
CA LEU A 303 -2.48 6.70 2.32
C LEU A 303 -3.08 6.29 3.66
N THR A 304 -4.36 6.60 3.84
CA THR A 304 -5.19 5.93 4.84
C THR A 304 -6.59 5.75 4.27
N GLY A 305 -7.32 4.82 4.84
CA GLY A 305 -8.72 4.59 4.53
C GLY A 305 -9.39 3.84 5.67
N GLU A 306 -10.67 3.55 5.50
CA GLU A 306 -11.40 2.71 6.44
C GLU A 306 -12.18 1.62 5.70
N ALA A 307 -12.70 0.66 6.45
CA ALA A 307 -13.53 -0.42 5.93
C ALA A 307 -14.77 -0.61 6.78
N THR A 308 -15.85 0.09 6.44
CA THR A 308 -17.17 0.00 7.07
C THR A 308 -18.18 -0.64 6.12
N PRO A 309 -18.45 -1.96 6.24
CA PRO A 309 -19.24 -2.71 5.26
C PRO A 309 -20.72 -2.36 5.18
N SER A 310 -21.24 -1.63 6.17
CA SER A 310 -22.63 -1.16 6.22
C SER A 310 -22.87 0.09 5.37
N TYR A 311 -21.81 0.80 4.94
CA TYR A 311 -21.97 1.98 4.07
C TYR A 311 -22.67 1.62 2.76
N MET A 312 -22.39 0.45 2.19
CA MET A 312 -23.09 -0.04 1.00
C MET A 312 -24.61 -0.16 1.20
N LEU A 313 -25.08 -0.49 2.41
CA LEU A 313 -26.52 -0.57 2.73
C LEU A 313 -27.12 0.80 3.05
N GLY A 314 -26.32 1.78 3.48
CA GLY A 314 -26.83 3.09 3.88
C GLY A 314 -27.25 4.00 2.72
N GLY A 315 -27.06 3.53 1.48
CA GLY A 315 -27.66 4.12 0.28
C GLY A 315 -27.31 5.59 0.06
N LYS A 316 -28.27 6.35 -0.47
CA LYS A 316 -28.09 7.75 -0.88
C LYS A 316 -27.65 8.63 0.28
N LEU A 317 -28.16 8.39 1.49
CA LEU A 317 -27.80 9.20 2.66
C LEU A 317 -26.30 9.10 2.99
N VAL A 318 -25.73 7.89 2.98
CA VAL A 318 -24.30 7.70 3.23
C VAL A 318 -23.47 8.34 2.12
N ILE A 319 -23.89 8.16 0.86
CA ILE A 319 -23.24 8.75 -0.31
C ILE A 319 -23.22 10.28 -0.20
N ASP A 320 -24.36 10.91 0.09
CA ASP A 320 -24.48 12.37 0.23
C ASP A 320 -23.59 12.90 1.36
N ARG A 321 -23.60 12.23 2.52
CA ARG A 321 -22.74 12.60 3.66
C ARG A 321 -21.25 12.49 3.29
N MET A 322 -20.85 11.45 2.59
CA MET A 322 -19.47 11.28 2.14
C MET A 322 -19.06 12.36 1.13
N GLN A 323 -19.90 12.66 0.14
CA GLN A 323 -19.61 13.73 -0.84
C GLN A 323 -19.46 15.10 -0.18
N GLN A 324 -20.27 15.38 0.85
CA GLN A 324 -20.23 16.65 1.56
C GLN A 324 -19.02 16.78 2.48
N VAL A 325 -18.63 15.70 3.19
CA VAL A 325 -17.60 15.77 4.24
C VAL A 325 -16.20 15.40 3.73
N ILE A 326 -16.11 14.45 2.80
CA ILE A 326 -14.85 13.94 2.24
C ILE A 326 -14.84 13.96 0.70
N PRO A 327 -15.13 15.10 0.04
CA PRO A 327 -15.16 15.20 -1.42
C PRO A 327 -13.83 14.82 -2.10
N GLN A 328 -12.71 14.89 -1.36
CA GLN A 328 -11.38 14.47 -1.82
C GLN A 328 -11.22 12.94 -1.90
N CYS A 329 -11.98 12.17 -1.12
CA CYS A 329 -11.89 10.71 -1.09
C CYS A 329 -12.72 10.12 -2.24
N ARG A 330 -12.06 9.85 -3.37
CA ARG A 330 -12.74 9.37 -4.57
C ARG A 330 -12.70 7.86 -4.75
N LYS A 331 -11.74 7.14 -4.17
CA LYS A 331 -11.55 5.69 -4.41
C LYS A 331 -12.44 4.85 -3.50
N ILE A 332 -13.43 4.19 -4.09
CA ILE A 332 -14.38 3.31 -3.40
C ILE A 332 -14.08 1.85 -3.77
N LEU A 333 -14.08 0.96 -2.78
CA LEU A 333 -13.88 -0.47 -2.96
C LEU A 333 -15.06 -1.23 -2.37
N ALA A 334 -15.53 -2.24 -3.08
CA ALA A 334 -16.47 -3.22 -2.56
C ALA A 334 -15.98 -4.64 -2.90
N ILE A 335 -15.99 -5.52 -1.90
CA ILE A 335 -15.75 -6.96 -2.07
C ILE A 335 -17.06 -7.71 -1.91
N LEU A 336 -17.39 -8.54 -2.88
CA LEU A 336 -18.64 -9.26 -2.99
C LEU A 336 -18.42 -10.75 -2.78
N ARG A 337 -19.47 -11.49 -2.47
CA ARG A 337 -19.46 -12.95 -2.26
C ARG A 337 -20.76 -13.49 -2.85
N ASN A 338 -20.82 -14.78 -3.22
CA ASN A 338 -22.09 -15.43 -3.53
C ASN A 338 -23.17 -15.00 -2.50
N PRO A 339 -24.27 -14.37 -2.95
CA PRO A 339 -25.22 -13.71 -2.05
C PRO A 339 -25.93 -14.71 -1.12
N VAL A 340 -26.11 -15.97 -1.55
CA VAL A 340 -26.63 -17.07 -0.72
C VAL A 340 -25.70 -17.34 0.45
N ASP A 341 -24.42 -17.58 0.16
CA ASP A 341 -23.42 -17.88 1.19
C ASP A 341 -23.16 -16.67 2.09
N ARG A 342 -23.27 -15.45 1.56
CA ARG A 342 -23.17 -14.20 2.32
C ARG A 342 -24.32 -14.06 3.31
N ALA A 343 -25.56 -14.32 2.88
CA ALA A 343 -26.75 -14.29 3.73
C ALA A 343 -26.66 -15.32 4.85
N TYR A 344 -26.29 -16.55 4.52
CA TYR A 344 -26.16 -17.61 5.50
C TYR A 344 -25.00 -17.38 6.48
N SER A 345 -23.86 -16.88 5.99
CA SER A 345 -22.75 -16.50 6.86
C SER A 345 -23.10 -15.35 7.81
N HIS A 346 -23.99 -14.43 7.39
CA HIS A 346 -24.52 -13.40 8.26
C HIS A 346 -25.39 -14.02 9.36
N TYR A 347 -26.34 -14.89 9.00
CA TYR A 347 -27.18 -15.60 9.96
C TYR A 347 -26.36 -16.39 10.99
N CYS A 348 -25.39 -17.19 10.54
CA CYS A 348 -24.55 -17.97 11.44
C CYS A 348 -23.76 -17.08 12.41
N MET A 349 -23.32 -15.90 11.96
CA MET A 349 -22.66 -14.94 12.84
C MET A 349 -23.61 -14.38 13.91
N THR A 350 -24.86 -14.11 13.53
CA THR A 350 -25.90 -13.58 14.43
C THR A 350 -26.37 -14.63 15.44
N ALA A 351 -26.55 -15.86 14.97
CA ALA A 351 -27.05 -16.99 15.76
C ALA A 351 -26.01 -17.52 16.75
N ASP A 352 -24.73 -17.26 16.49
CA ASP A 352 -23.64 -17.70 17.36
C ASP A 352 -23.72 -17.05 18.75
N THR A 353 -23.93 -17.92 19.74
CA THR A 353 -24.03 -17.60 21.18
C THR A 353 -22.67 -17.54 21.88
N GLU A 354 -21.58 -17.91 21.20
CA GLU A 354 -20.22 -17.86 21.74
C GLU A 354 -19.48 -16.58 21.36
N GLY A 355 -18.97 -15.85 22.34
CA GLY A 355 -18.18 -14.64 22.12
C GLY A 355 -18.06 -13.77 23.37
N THR A 356 -17.30 -12.69 23.26
CA THR A 356 -17.24 -11.68 24.33
C THR A 356 -18.59 -10.96 24.46
N PRO A 357 -18.93 -10.38 25.63
CA PRO A 357 -20.18 -9.63 25.80
C PRO A 357 -20.38 -8.51 24.76
N GLU A 358 -19.29 -7.84 24.37
CA GLU A 358 -19.32 -6.86 23.29
C GLU A 358 -19.64 -7.49 21.93
N GLN A 359 -19.04 -8.64 21.60
CA GLN A 359 -19.33 -9.34 20.35
C GLN A 359 -20.79 -9.80 20.29
N LEU A 360 -21.32 -10.38 21.37
CA LEU A 360 -22.71 -10.83 21.43
C LEU A 360 -23.70 -9.67 21.28
N ARG A 361 -23.42 -8.54 21.94
CA ARG A 361 -24.21 -7.31 21.77
C ARG A 361 -24.16 -6.82 20.33
N ASN A 362 -22.98 -6.73 19.73
CA ASN A 362 -22.80 -6.18 18.40
C ASN A 362 -23.36 -7.10 17.31
N ARG A 363 -23.40 -8.43 17.50
CA ARG A 363 -24.00 -9.36 16.52
C ARG A 363 -25.51 -9.24 16.42
N GLY A 364 -26.19 -8.68 17.42
CA GLY A 364 -27.63 -8.45 17.36
C GLY A 364 -28.48 -9.72 17.44
N HIS A 365 -28.07 -10.74 18.22
CA HIS A 365 -28.79 -12.02 18.38
C HIS A 365 -30.31 -11.88 18.62
N HIS A 366 -30.71 -10.83 19.35
CA HIS A 366 -32.11 -10.48 19.62
C HIS A 366 -32.97 -10.22 18.37
N HIS A 367 -32.36 -9.93 17.21
CA HIS A 367 -33.05 -9.76 15.93
C HIS A 367 -33.61 -11.07 15.37
N LEU A 368 -33.03 -12.22 15.76
CA LEU A 368 -33.49 -13.53 15.30
C LEU A 368 -34.88 -13.86 15.86
N ARG A 369 -35.17 -13.44 17.10
CA ARG A 369 -36.45 -13.71 17.80
C ARG A 369 -36.84 -15.20 17.77
N GLY A 370 -35.84 -16.10 17.88
CA GLY A 370 -36.04 -17.55 17.83
C GLY A 370 -36.38 -18.13 16.45
N ARG A 371 -36.37 -17.32 15.38
CA ARG A 371 -36.66 -17.78 14.02
C ARG A 371 -35.46 -18.50 13.40
N SER A 372 -35.77 -19.50 12.57
CA SER A 372 -34.80 -20.18 11.71
C SER A 372 -34.32 -19.28 10.58
N PHE A 373 -33.21 -19.65 9.94
CA PHE A 373 -32.72 -18.94 8.75
C PHE A 373 -33.77 -18.91 7.63
N GLU A 374 -34.46 -20.03 7.39
CA GLU A 374 -35.50 -20.14 6.36
C GLU A 374 -36.67 -19.17 6.61
N GLN A 375 -37.17 -19.12 7.85
CA GLN A 375 -38.24 -18.17 8.19
C GLN A 375 -37.81 -16.71 7.99
N LEU A 376 -36.56 -16.37 8.35
CA LEU A 376 -36.05 -15.01 8.19
C LEU A 376 -35.92 -14.60 6.72
N ILE A 377 -35.47 -15.50 5.85
CA ILE A 377 -35.38 -15.19 4.41
C ILE A 377 -36.76 -15.12 3.77
N ASP A 378 -37.73 -15.92 4.24
CA ASP A 378 -39.08 -15.94 3.69
C ASP A 378 -39.84 -14.66 4.03
N ASP A 379 -39.75 -14.25 5.29
CA ASP A 379 -40.29 -12.97 5.76
C ASP A 379 -39.70 -11.81 4.92
N GLU A 380 -38.38 -11.80 4.72
CA GLU A 380 -37.70 -10.70 4.00
C GLU A 380 -37.96 -10.72 2.49
N ILE A 381 -38.03 -11.90 1.85
CA ILE A 381 -38.41 -12.01 0.42
C ILE A 381 -39.85 -11.53 0.23
N ALA A 382 -40.77 -11.91 1.12
CA ALA A 382 -42.15 -11.45 1.07
C ALA A 382 -42.25 -9.93 1.27
N GLU A 383 -41.50 -9.36 2.21
CA GLU A 383 -41.37 -7.91 2.42
C GLU A 383 -40.86 -7.21 1.15
N LEU A 384 -39.76 -7.69 0.55
CA LEU A 384 -39.18 -7.11 -0.66
C LEU A 384 -40.15 -7.20 -1.86
N ALA A 385 -40.90 -8.29 -1.99
CA ALA A 385 -41.92 -8.44 -3.02
C ALA A 385 -43.09 -7.47 -2.82
N GLN A 386 -43.55 -7.26 -1.57
CA GLN A 386 -44.60 -6.27 -1.26
C GLN A 386 -44.15 -4.83 -1.56
N LEU A 387 -42.86 -4.53 -1.37
CA LEU A 387 -42.26 -3.26 -1.77
C LEU A 387 -42.08 -3.12 -3.30
N GLY A 388 -42.30 -4.21 -4.04
CA GLY A 388 -42.16 -4.28 -5.49
C GLY A 388 -40.70 -4.30 -5.96
N VAL A 389 -39.78 -4.82 -5.16
CA VAL A 389 -38.35 -4.90 -5.51
C VAL A 389 -38.15 -5.91 -6.64
N HIS A 390 -37.56 -5.46 -7.75
CA HIS A 390 -37.25 -6.30 -8.91
C HIS A 390 -35.87 -5.95 -9.49
N PRO A 391 -35.27 -6.82 -10.33
CA PRO A 391 -33.89 -6.64 -10.83
C PRO A 391 -33.66 -5.36 -11.63
N ASP A 392 -34.65 -4.91 -12.40
CA ASP A 392 -34.56 -3.68 -13.21
C ASP A 392 -34.92 -2.39 -12.45
N MET A 393 -35.06 -2.46 -11.12
CA MET A 393 -35.42 -1.30 -10.29
C MET A 393 -34.30 -0.26 -10.30
N SER A 394 -34.65 1.02 -10.36
CA SER A 394 -33.65 2.09 -10.26
C SER A 394 -33.04 2.18 -8.86
N PHE A 395 -31.84 2.76 -8.75
CA PHE A 395 -31.23 3.02 -7.44
C PHE A 395 -32.12 3.89 -6.55
N GLU A 396 -32.72 4.95 -7.09
CA GLU A 396 -33.55 5.90 -6.33
C GLU A 396 -34.81 5.24 -5.76
N GLU A 397 -35.50 4.41 -6.54
CA GLU A 397 -36.64 3.64 -6.07
C GLU A 397 -36.23 2.63 -4.99
N PHE A 398 -35.13 1.91 -5.20
CA PHE A 398 -34.62 0.94 -4.23
C PHE A 398 -34.15 1.62 -2.93
N ASP A 399 -33.52 2.79 -3.03
CA ASP A 399 -33.11 3.59 -1.88
C ASP A 399 -34.31 4.05 -1.06
N THR A 400 -35.32 4.62 -1.73
CA THR A 400 -36.53 5.13 -1.08
C THR A 400 -37.33 4.01 -0.41
N LYS A 401 -37.49 2.87 -1.09
CA LYS A 401 -38.31 1.76 -0.60
C LYS A 401 -37.58 0.87 0.40
N VAL A 402 -36.27 0.73 0.28
CA VAL A 402 -35.48 -0.25 1.04
C VAL A 402 -34.35 0.41 1.83
N LEU A 403 -33.37 1.05 1.18
CA LEU A 403 -32.12 1.43 1.86
C LEU A 403 -32.29 2.55 2.91
N SER A 404 -33.08 3.58 2.60
CA SER A 404 -33.33 4.73 3.50
C SER A 404 -33.98 4.31 4.82
N GLN A 405 -34.85 3.29 4.78
CA GLN A 405 -35.46 2.69 5.96
C GLN A 405 -34.46 1.89 6.81
N ARG A 406 -33.29 1.57 6.22
CA ARG A 406 -32.23 0.76 6.82
C ARG A 406 -31.03 1.56 7.32
N VAL A 407 -31.11 2.88 7.34
CA VAL A 407 -30.05 3.77 7.84
C VAL A 407 -29.96 3.78 9.37
N ALA A 408 -31.09 3.70 10.07
CA ALA A 408 -31.17 3.89 11.52
C ALA A 408 -30.61 2.73 12.35
N PHE A 409 -30.03 1.71 11.70
CA PHE A 409 -29.65 0.48 12.37
C PHE A 409 -28.30 0.56 13.09
N ASP A 410 -28.19 -0.21 14.16
CA ASP A 410 -26.96 -0.38 14.93
C ASP A 410 -26.04 -1.45 14.34
N HIS A 411 -25.07 -1.94 15.13
CA HIS A 411 -24.13 -2.99 14.72
C HIS A 411 -24.79 -4.34 14.32
N GLY A 412 -26.11 -4.49 14.53
CA GLY A 412 -26.84 -5.76 14.54
C GLY A 412 -27.17 -6.39 13.19
N ALA A 413 -28.00 -7.44 13.29
CA ALA A 413 -28.30 -8.40 12.25
C ALA A 413 -29.62 -8.15 11.53
N HIS A 414 -29.65 -7.03 10.82
CA HIS A 414 -30.76 -6.67 9.94
C HIS A 414 -30.42 -7.01 8.49
N SER A 415 -31.44 -7.42 7.74
CA SER A 415 -31.41 -7.71 6.31
C SER A 415 -30.40 -8.80 5.91
N TYR A 416 -30.88 -10.02 5.76
CA TYR A 416 -30.13 -11.15 5.21
C TYR A 416 -30.26 -11.21 3.70
N VAL A 417 -31.40 -10.84 3.15
CA VAL A 417 -31.68 -10.94 1.73
C VAL A 417 -31.29 -9.66 0.99
N ALA A 418 -31.76 -8.49 1.41
CA ALA A 418 -31.59 -7.24 0.65
C ALA A 418 -30.11 -6.84 0.49
N ARG A 419 -29.25 -7.16 1.47
CA ARG A 419 -27.78 -6.96 1.37
C ARG A 419 -27.13 -7.70 0.21
N GLY A 420 -27.73 -8.80 -0.26
CA GLY A 420 -27.27 -9.56 -1.41
C GLY A 420 -27.71 -8.99 -2.76
N LEU A 421 -28.58 -7.98 -2.77
CA LEU A 421 -29.04 -7.30 -3.99
C LEU A 421 -27.98 -6.28 -4.43
N TYR A 422 -26.82 -6.77 -4.86
CA TYR A 422 -25.63 -5.95 -5.06
C TYR A 422 -25.76 -4.94 -6.20
N ALA A 423 -26.35 -5.34 -7.34
CA ALA A 423 -26.49 -4.45 -8.49
C ALA A 423 -27.28 -3.17 -8.14
N LEU A 424 -28.40 -3.34 -7.43
CA LEU A 424 -29.23 -2.22 -6.96
C LEU A 424 -28.48 -1.31 -5.98
N GLN A 425 -27.74 -1.88 -5.02
CA GLN A 425 -26.97 -1.09 -4.06
C GLN A 425 -25.81 -0.33 -4.71
N LEU A 426 -25.08 -0.96 -5.64
CA LEU A 426 -23.89 -0.40 -6.26
C LEU A 426 -24.19 0.67 -7.30
N ALA A 427 -25.39 0.68 -7.89
CA ALA A 427 -25.78 1.63 -8.93
C ALA A 427 -25.55 3.09 -8.51
N GLY A 428 -26.00 3.48 -7.31
CA GLY A 428 -25.79 4.85 -6.80
C GLY A 428 -24.31 5.21 -6.58
N TRP A 429 -23.49 4.24 -6.13
CA TRP A 429 -22.06 4.46 -5.96
C TRP A 429 -21.35 4.67 -7.30
N LEU A 430 -21.72 3.86 -8.31
CA LEU A 430 -21.17 3.94 -9.66
C LEU A 430 -21.59 5.24 -10.37
N GLU A 431 -22.84 5.66 -10.19
CA GLU A 431 -23.36 6.92 -10.72
C GLU A 431 -22.59 8.12 -10.12
N VAL A 432 -22.40 8.12 -8.80
CA VAL A 432 -21.85 9.28 -8.09
C VAL A 432 -20.33 9.38 -8.20
N TYR A 433 -19.60 8.27 -8.10
CA TYR A 433 -18.13 8.27 -8.11
C TYR A 433 -17.55 7.99 -9.51
N GLY A 434 -18.32 7.37 -10.39
CA GLY A 434 -17.87 6.89 -11.70
C GLY A 434 -17.14 5.54 -11.61
N LYS A 435 -17.28 4.72 -12.65
CA LYS A 435 -16.74 3.35 -12.70
C LYS A 435 -15.21 3.29 -12.48
N GLN A 436 -14.46 4.28 -12.94
CA GLN A 436 -13.01 4.39 -12.74
C GLN A 436 -12.58 4.59 -11.28
N ASN A 437 -13.52 4.99 -10.41
CA ASN A 437 -13.30 5.27 -8.99
C ASN A 437 -14.01 4.26 -8.08
N VAL A 438 -14.60 3.20 -8.64
CA VAL A 438 -15.23 2.12 -7.88
C VAL A 438 -14.61 0.79 -8.30
N LEU A 439 -13.87 0.15 -7.40
CA LEU A 439 -13.30 -1.18 -7.61
C LEU A 439 -14.20 -2.25 -6.98
N LEU A 440 -14.70 -3.15 -7.82
CA LEU A 440 -15.51 -4.29 -7.39
C LEU A 440 -14.68 -5.56 -7.43
N LEU A 441 -14.63 -6.26 -6.30
CA LEU A 441 -13.85 -7.48 -6.10
C LEU A 441 -14.77 -8.66 -5.78
N SER A 442 -14.33 -9.87 -6.07
CA SER A 442 -14.98 -11.10 -5.62
C SER A 442 -14.12 -11.75 -4.54
N LEU A 443 -14.75 -12.24 -3.46
CA LEU A 443 -14.09 -13.06 -2.46
C LEU A 443 -13.49 -14.34 -3.06
N ASP A 444 -14.07 -14.86 -4.16
CA ASP A 444 -13.55 -16.05 -4.83
C ASP A 444 -12.15 -15.82 -5.40
N ASP A 445 -11.84 -14.59 -5.82
CA ASP A 445 -10.53 -14.22 -6.34
C ASP A 445 -9.45 -14.14 -5.23
N MET A 446 -9.84 -14.22 -3.96
CA MET A 446 -8.94 -14.09 -2.80
C MET A 446 -8.74 -15.39 -2.02
N LYS A 447 -9.36 -16.50 -2.47
CA LYS A 447 -9.31 -17.79 -1.76
C LYS A 447 -7.95 -18.51 -1.86
N THR A 448 -7.15 -18.20 -2.87
CA THR A 448 -5.85 -18.83 -3.13
C THR A 448 -4.72 -17.81 -3.11
N SER A 449 -3.50 -18.26 -2.81
CA SER A 449 -2.30 -17.43 -2.92
C SER A 449 -2.10 -16.84 -4.31
N GLU A 450 -2.40 -17.64 -5.35
CA GLU A 450 -2.36 -17.26 -6.76
C GLU A 450 -3.41 -16.21 -7.12
N GLY A 451 -4.56 -16.24 -6.45
CA GLY A 451 -5.58 -15.20 -6.57
C GLY A 451 -5.17 -13.88 -5.93
N LEU A 452 -4.28 -13.92 -4.92
CA LEU A 452 -3.80 -12.72 -4.21
C LEU A 452 -2.56 -12.08 -4.87
N HIS A 453 -1.61 -12.88 -5.37
CA HIS A 453 -0.38 -12.40 -6.03
C HIS A 453 -0.11 -13.07 -7.37
N VAL A 454 0.46 -12.31 -8.32
CA VAL A 454 1.04 -12.88 -9.54
C VAL A 454 2.32 -13.64 -9.18
N ARG A 455 2.36 -14.95 -9.51
CA ARG A 455 3.49 -15.85 -9.17
C ARG A 455 4.69 -15.74 -10.13
N SER A 456 4.51 -15.20 -11.33
CA SER A 456 5.57 -15.09 -12.36
C SER A 456 5.16 -14.14 -13.47
N LEU A 457 6.15 -13.48 -14.11
CA LEU A 457 5.95 -12.71 -15.34
C LEU A 457 5.22 -13.54 -16.42
N PRO A 458 4.41 -12.90 -17.29
CA PRO A 458 3.88 -13.58 -18.46
C PRO A 458 5.03 -14.11 -19.31
N THR A 459 5.14 -15.44 -19.42
CA THR A 459 5.92 -16.06 -20.49
C THR A 459 5.12 -15.90 -21.78
N PHE A 460 5.84 -15.69 -22.90
CA PHE A 460 5.26 -15.51 -24.24
C PHE A 460 4.03 -16.41 -24.46
N GLY A 461 2.86 -15.78 -24.65
CA GLY A 461 1.61 -16.46 -25.01
C GLY A 461 0.56 -16.66 -23.91
N ARG A 462 0.81 -16.30 -22.64
CA ARG A 462 -0.23 -16.27 -21.59
C ARG A 462 -0.48 -14.85 -21.09
N ALA A 463 -1.74 -14.38 -21.21
CA ALA A 463 -2.18 -13.15 -20.58
C ALA A 463 -2.00 -13.25 -19.05
N ALA A 464 -1.41 -12.23 -18.44
CA ALA A 464 -1.32 -12.17 -16.98
C ALA A 464 -2.74 -12.04 -16.39
N THR A 465 -3.22 -13.05 -15.69
CA THR A 465 -4.33 -12.87 -14.74
C THR A 465 -3.82 -11.98 -13.63
N SER A 466 -4.13 -10.68 -13.68
CA SER A 466 -3.76 -9.73 -12.64
C SER A 466 -4.38 -10.19 -11.32
N ALA A 467 -3.52 -10.45 -10.33
CA ALA A 467 -3.94 -10.91 -9.02
C ALA A 467 -4.68 -9.80 -8.26
N THR A 468 -5.54 -10.19 -7.32
CA THR A 468 -6.49 -9.31 -6.65
C THR A 468 -5.80 -8.12 -5.98
N MET A 469 -4.69 -8.34 -5.27
CA MET A 469 -4.01 -7.24 -4.58
C MET A 469 -3.25 -6.33 -5.54
N ASP A 470 -2.78 -6.82 -6.68
CA ASP A 470 -2.16 -5.97 -7.71
C ASP A 470 -3.19 -5.00 -8.30
N LYS A 471 -4.42 -5.46 -8.54
CA LYS A 471 -5.55 -4.60 -8.96
C LYS A 471 -5.85 -3.55 -7.91
N VAL A 472 -5.89 -3.95 -6.63
CA VAL A 472 -6.16 -3.04 -5.50
C VAL A 472 -5.08 -1.98 -5.37
N PHE A 473 -3.80 -2.36 -5.37
CA PHE A 473 -2.70 -1.38 -5.26
C PHE A 473 -2.65 -0.45 -6.47
N THR A 474 -2.85 -0.98 -7.68
CA THR A 474 -2.93 -0.15 -8.89
C THR A 474 -4.10 0.84 -8.81
N PHE A 475 -5.28 0.39 -8.40
CA PHE A 475 -6.47 1.25 -8.25
C PHE A 475 -6.28 2.36 -7.20
N LEU A 476 -5.55 2.05 -6.13
CA LEU A 476 -5.17 2.99 -5.07
C LEU A 476 -3.95 3.85 -5.42
N GLU A 477 -3.38 3.68 -6.62
CA GLU A 477 -2.17 4.38 -7.08
C GLU A 477 -0.96 4.15 -6.16
N LEU A 478 -0.93 2.94 -5.58
CA LEU A 478 0.17 2.42 -4.79
C LEU A 478 1.15 1.66 -5.69
N PRO A 479 2.46 1.77 -5.42
CA PRO A 479 3.45 0.89 -6.03
C PRO A 479 3.15 -0.59 -5.77
N TYR A 480 3.77 -1.45 -6.57
CA TYR A 480 3.70 -2.89 -6.33
C TYR A 480 4.22 -3.21 -4.92
N HIS A 481 3.47 -4.05 -4.21
CA HIS A 481 3.84 -4.58 -2.91
C HIS A 481 3.37 -6.01 -2.78
N ARG A 482 4.24 -6.87 -2.29
CA ARG A 482 3.90 -8.26 -1.98
C ARG A 482 3.46 -8.37 -0.52
N ILE A 483 2.17 -8.65 -0.30
CA ILE A 483 1.67 -8.89 1.06
C ILE A 483 2.32 -10.17 1.62
N LYS A 484 2.56 -10.18 2.93
CA LYS A 484 3.24 -11.29 3.62
C LYS A 484 2.25 -12.23 4.28
N ASP A 485 1.24 -11.65 4.92
CA ASP A 485 0.17 -12.38 5.56
C ASP A 485 -1.03 -12.48 4.61
N THR A 486 -1.19 -13.66 4.02
CA THR A 486 -2.30 -14.00 3.12
C THR A 486 -3.43 -14.73 3.84
N SER A 487 -3.42 -14.77 5.19
CA SER A 487 -4.44 -15.50 5.96
C SER A 487 -5.77 -14.76 5.96
N ALA A 488 -6.83 -15.49 5.61
CA ALA A 488 -8.18 -14.97 5.69
C ALA A 488 -8.57 -14.68 7.16
N LYS A 489 -9.14 -13.49 7.39
CA LYS A 489 -9.53 -13.01 8.71
C LYS A 489 -11.01 -13.27 8.98
N ASN A 490 -11.36 -13.45 10.25
CA ASN A 490 -12.74 -13.68 10.70
C ASN A 490 -13.43 -14.86 10.00
N THR A 491 -12.67 -15.90 9.65
CA THR A 491 -13.20 -17.15 9.12
C THR A 491 -13.93 -17.92 10.22
N ARG A 492 -15.02 -18.57 9.86
CA ARG A 492 -15.81 -19.42 10.76
C ARG A 492 -16.20 -20.69 10.02
N LYS A 493 -16.22 -21.79 10.74
CA LYS A 493 -16.86 -23.02 10.32
C LYS A 493 -18.29 -23.00 10.84
N TYR A 494 -19.24 -23.34 9.98
CA TYR A 494 -20.64 -23.52 10.29
C TYR A 494 -21.13 -24.70 9.47
N GLU A 495 -22.20 -25.34 9.93
CA GLU A 495 -22.83 -26.43 9.20
C GLU A 495 -23.22 -25.98 7.79
N PRO A 496 -23.23 -26.89 6.81
CA PRO A 496 -23.72 -26.57 5.48
C PRO A 496 -25.17 -26.08 5.51
N LEU A 497 -25.48 -25.09 4.67
CA LEU A 497 -26.87 -24.69 4.42
C LEU A 497 -27.62 -25.84 3.74
N ASP A 498 -28.84 -26.12 4.19
CA ASP A 498 -29.75 -27.07 3.55
C ASP A 498 -29.89 -26.80 2.03
N ASP A 499 -29.82 -27.86 1.23
CA ASP A 499 -29.78 -27.76 -0.23
C ASP A 499 -31.07 -27.16 -0.82
N THR A 500 -32.22 -27.40 -0.18
CA THR A 500 -33.52 -26.83 -0.60
C THR A 500 -33.54 -25.33 -0.36
N VAL A 501 -33.10 -24.89 0.83
CA VAL A 501 -33.00 -23.47 1.17
C VAL A 501 -31.97 -22.75 0.29
N ARG A 502 -30.84 -23.41 -0.01
CA ARG A 502 -29.84 -22.90 -0.95
C ARG A 502 -30.41 -22.72 -2.35
N ALA A 503 -31.09 -23.73 -2.89
CA ALA A 503 -31.69 -23.67 -4.23
C ALA A 503 -32.73 -22.55 -4.34
N LYS A 504 -33.55 -22.37 -3.30
CA LYS A 504 -34.54 -21.29 -3.21
C LYS A 504 -33.90 -19.90 -3.26
N LEU A 505 -32.87 -19.65 -2.44
CA LEU A 505 -32.15 -18.37 -2.46
C LEU A 505 -31.39 -18.15 -3.77
N ALA A 506 -30.79 -19.20 -4.33
CA ALA A 506 -30.11 -19.10 -5.63
C ALA A 506 -31.10 -18.71 -6.74
N ALA A 507 -32.28 -19.32 -6.78
CA ALA A 507 -33.35 -18.96 -7.72
C ALA A 507 -33.83 -17.51 -7.53
N PHE A 508 -33.98 -17.06 -6.28
CA PHE A 508 -34.32 -15.68 -5.97
C PHE A 508 -33.25 -14.68 -6.45
N TYR A 509 -31.96 -14.96 -6.22
CA TYR A 509 -30.87 -14.06 -6.59
C TYR A 509 -30.50 -14.10 -8.07
N ALA A 510 -30.78 -15.20 -8.78
CA ALA A 510 -30.38 -15.40 -10.18
C ALA A 510 -30.63 -14.18 -11.10
N PRO A 511 -31.83 -13.56 -11.13
CA PRO A 511 -32.06 -12.42 -12.01
C PRO A 511 -31.36 -11.13 -11.54
N TYR A 512 -31.08 -10.97 -10.23
CA TYR A 512 -30.26 -9.86 -9.72
C TYR A 512 -28.77 -10.08 -9.99
N ASN A 513 -28.29 -11.32 -9.92
CA ASN A 513 -26.92 -11.69 -10.27
C ASN A 513 -26.65 -11.45 -11.76
N ALA A 514 -27.63 -11.68 -12.63
CA ALA A 514 -27.50 -11.36 -14.05
C ALA A 514 -27.15 -9.87 -14.27
N LYS A 515 -27.85 -8.95 -13.59
CA LYS A 515 -27.55 -7.51 -13.61
C LYS A 515 -26.19 -7.18 -13.00
N LEU A 516 -25.80 -7.90 -11.94
CA LEU A 516 -24.47 -7.74 -11.35
C LEU A 516 -23.36 -8.15 -12.32
N TYR A 517 -23.55 -9.22 -13.10
CA TYR A 517 -22.54 -9.67 -14.06
C TYR A 517 -22.32 -8.67 -15.19
N GLU A 518 -23.36 -7.93 -15.59
CA GLU A 518 -23.23 -6.79 -16.50
C GLU A 518 -22.33 -5.70 -15.90
N ILE A 519 -22.55 -5.34 -14.62
CA ILE A 519 -21.73 -4.35 -13.90
C ILE A 519 -20.27 -4.82 -13.75
N LEU A 520 -20.07 -6.10 -13.42
CA LEU A 520 -18.75 -6.70 -13.23
C LEU A 520 -18.01 -6.98 -14.54
N GLU A 521 -18.70 -6.92 -15.68
CA GLU A 521 -18.21 -7.34 -17.00
C GLU A 521 -17.65 -8.78 -17.01
N ARG A 522 -18.18 -9.64 -16.12
CA ARG A 522 -17.85 -11.06 -16.04
C ARG A 522 -18.91 -11.83 -15.27
N ASN A 523 -19.05 -13.10 -15.60
CA ASN A 523 -19.85 -14.06 -14.84
C ASN A 523 -18.96 -14.74 -13.79
N VAL A 524 -19.36 -14.67 -12.51
CA VAL A 524 -18.65 -15.28 -11.37
C VAL A 524 -19.30 -16.58 -10.86
N GLY A 525 -20.35 -17.07 -11.52
CA GLY A 525 -20.95 -18.37 -11.28
C GLY A 525 -21.74 -18.49 -9.97
N TRP A 526 -22.35 -17.39 -9.51
CA TRP A 526 -23.14 -17.34 -8.27
C TRP A 526 -24.63 -17.59 -8.44
#